data_AF-A0AA43L3S2-F1
#
_entry.id   AF-A0AA43L3S2-F1
#
_cell.length_a   1.000
_cell.length_b   1.000
_cell.length_c   1.000
_cell.angle_alpha   90.00
_cell.angle_beta   90.00
_cell.angle_gamma   90.00
#
_symmetry.space_group_name_H-M   'P 1'
#
loop_
_entity.id
_entity.type
_entity.pdbx_description
1 polymer ?
#
loop_
_entity_poly.entity_id
_entity_poly.type
_entity_poly.pdbx_seq_one_letter_code
_entity_poly.pdbx_strand_id
1 'polypeptide(L)'
;MFIIIAPQGTIIKGFDHESEVSPYARDEHEVWPGIYEEAPTSLLSLLEDEAITKDDVTFCFWRENNDLTWQKGKVEIPTGAEDGSDFLLRTIFRTAEDFVEFAEGYFELSLPLEVVAQVYEGAAITKEMIKALNPDGDIEKNLQELAELDF
;
A
#
# COMPACT_ATOMS: atom_id res chain seq x y z
N MET A 1 -3.38 -1.03 0.72
CA MET A 1 -2.40 -0.42 1.65
C MET A 1 -2.21 1.03 1.25
N PHE A 2 -2.09 1.94 2.22
CA PHE A 2 -1.83 3.36 2.01
C PHE A 2 -0.55 3.76 2.75
N ILE A 3 0.29 4.57 2.09
CA ILE A 3 1.49 5.18 2.67
C ILE A 3 1.37 6.68 2.46
N ILE A 4 1.19 7.44 3.53
CA ILE A 4 1.01 8.89 3.46
C ILE A 4 2.24 9.55 4.05
N ILE A 5 2.98 10.25 3.19
CA ILE A 5 4.15 11.03 3.56
C ILE A 5 3.72 12.49 3.65
N ALA A 6 3.86 13.10 4.83
CA ALA A 6 3.40 14.46 5.11
C ALA A 6 4.47 15.25 5.88
N PRO A 7 4.36 16.59 5.95
CA PRO A 7 5.33 17.42 6.66
C PRO A 7 5.49 17.11 8.14
N GLN A 8 4.52 16.46 8.80
CA GLN A 8 4.57 16.04 10.20
C GLN A 8 5.14 14.63 10.43
N GLY A 9 5.27 13.82 9.37
CA GLY A 9 5.73 12.43 9.48
C GLY A 9 5.11 11.52 8.42
N THR A 10 5.14 10.22 8.69
CA THR A 10 4.58 9.20 7.78
C THR A 10 3.66 8.26 8.54
N ILE A 11 2.54 7.90 7.93
CA ILE A 11 1.62 6.86 8.40
C ILE A 11 1.42 5.82 7.31
N ILE A 12 1.46 4.55 7.70
CA ILE A 12 1.23 3.40 6.84
C ILE A 12 0.06 2.62 7.42
N LYS A 13 -0.97 2.42 6.60
CA LYS A 13 -2.14 1.61 6.94
C LYS A 13 -2.28 0.48 5.94
N GLY A 14 -2.31 -0.75 6.42
CA GLY A 14 -2.55 -1.92 5.61
C GLY A 14 -3.82 -2.65 5.98
N PHE A 15 -4.36 -3.37 5.01
CA PHE A 15 -5.52 -4.22 5.17
C PHE A 15 -5.26 -5.53 4.47
N ASP A 16 -5.19 -6.58 5.26
CA ASP A 16 -5.24 -7.95 4.78
C ASP A 16 -6.61 -8.55 5.10
N HIS A 17 -7.44 -8.69 4.07
CA HIS A 17 -8.78 -9.21 4.23
C HIS A 17 -8.84 -10.67 4.74
N GLU A 18 -7.76 -11.45 4.61
CA GLU A 18 -7.66 -12.82 5.13
C GLU A 18 -7.18 -12.87 6.60
N SER A 19 -6.73 -11.73 7.14
CA SER A 19 -6.23 -11.66 8.50
C SER A 19 -7.34 -11.91 9.53
N GLU A 20 -7.03 -12.71 10.56
CA GLU A 20 -7.94 -12.95 11.68
C GLU A 20 -8.16 -11.71 12.56
N VAL A 21 -7.32 -10.68 12.43
CA VAL A 21 -7.51 -9.37 13.08
C VAL A 21 -8.21 -8.36 12.18
N SER A 22 -8.79 -8.82 11.06
CA SER A 22 -9.64 -8.00 10.19
C SER A 22 -10.88 -7.51 10.94
N PRO A 23 -11.35 -6.27 10.70
CA PRO A 23 -12.63 -5.78 11.24
C PRO A 23 -13.79 -6.72 10.86
N TYR A 24 -13.75 -7.30 9.66
CA TYR A 24 -14.76 -8.24 9.16
C TYR A 24 -14.75 -9.61 9.87
N ALA A 25 -13.72 -9.90 10.68
CA ALA A 25 -13.69 -11.07 11.56
C ALA A 25 -14.45 -10.81 12.89
N ARG A 26 -14.96 -9.59 13.11
CA ARG A 26 -15.68 -9.17 14.32
C ARG A 26 -17.15 -8.89 14.02
N ASP A 27 -18.03 -9.18 14.98
CA ASP A 27 -19.49 -9.04 14.82
C ASP A 27 -19.92 -7.61 14.41
N GLU A 28 -19.28 -6.59 14.98
CA GLU A 28 -19.63 -5.18 14.77
C GLU A 28 -18.81 -4.51 13.66
N HIS A 29 -17.95 -5.25 12.94
CA HIS A 29 -17.06 -4.70 11.90
C HIS A 29 -16.14 -3.58 12.39
N GLU A 30 -15.85 -3.56 13.68
CA GLU A 30 -14.99 -2.56 14.31
C GLU A 30 -13.51 -2.84 14.06
N VAL A 31 -12.72 -1.77 13.90
CA VAL A 31 -11.26 -1.82 13.90
C VAL A 31 -10.75 -2.63 15.10
N TRP A 32 -9.77 -3.50 14.88
CA TRP A 32 -9.20 -4.31 15.96
C TRP A 32 -8.58 -3.41 17.04
N PRO A 33 -8.82 -3.69 18.34
CA PRO A 33 -8.35 -2.82 19.41
C PRO A 33 -6.83 -2.69 19.41
N GLY A 34 -6.36 -1.46 19.59
CA GLY A 34 -4.94 -1.12 19.66
C GLY A 34 -4.31 -0.67 18.33
N ILE A 35 -4.99 -0.79 17.19
CA ILE A 35 -4.43 -0.42 15.88
C ILE A 35 -4.13 1.09 15.79
N TYR A 36 -5.03 1.95 16.27
CA TYR A 36 -4.93 3.40 16.12
C TYR A 36 -4.73 4.16 17.42
N GLU A 37 -4.92 3.52 18.57
CA GLU A 37 -5.07 4.16 19.88
C GLU A 37 -3.84 4.95 20.33
N GLU A 38 -2.65 4.51 19.92
CA GLU A 38 -1.38 5.19 20.22
C GLU A 38 -0.86 6.06 19.07
N ALA A 39 -1.56 6.09 17.92
CA ALA A 39 -1.11 6.85 16.77
C ALA A 39 -1.31 8.36 17.00
N PRO A 40 -0.32 9.21 16.66
CA PRO A 40 -0.43 10.66 16.79
C PRO A 40 -1.63 11.20 16.02
N THR A 41 -2.43 12.04 16.67
CA THR A 41 -3.64 12.63 16.05
C THR A 41 -3.33 13.38 14.75
N SER A 42 -2.16 14.01 14.66
CA SER A 42 -1.67 14.72 13.46
C SER A 42 -1.42 13.81 12.25
N LEU A 43 -1.17 12.53 12.49
CA LEU A 43 -0.98 11.51 11.45
C LEU A 43 -2.29 10.76 11.19
N LEU A 44 -3.06 10.43 12.23
CA LEU A 44 -4.38 9.81 12.07
C LEU A 44 -5.34 10.67 11.24
N SER A 45 -5.28 11.99 11.38
CA SER A 45 -6.14 12.90 10.59
C SER A 45 -5.90 12.81 9.09
N LEU A 46 -4.73 12.30 8.66
CA LEU A 46 -4.44 12.07 7.25
C LEU A 46 -5.25 10.90 6.67
N LEU A 47 -5.77 10.00 7.51
CA LEU A 47 -6.59 8.87 7.09
C LEU A 47 -8.08 9.23 6.95
N GLU A 48 -8.47 10.47 7.23
CA GLU A 48 -9.86 10.96 7.09
C GLU A 48 -10.20 11.42 5.66
N ASP A 49 -9.25 11.30 4.72
CA ASP A 49 -9.48 11.59 3.31
C ASP A 49 -10.52 10.64 2.72
N GLU A 50 -11.45 11.16 1.91
CA GLU A 50 -12.53 10.36 1.30
C GLU A 50 -12.03 9.23 0.40
N ALA A 51 -10.82 9.33 -0.15
CA ALA A 51 -10.20 8.27 -0.94
C ALA A 51 -9.69 7.09 -0.09
N ILE A 52 -9.73 7.21 1.25
CA ILE A 52 -9.17 6.23 2.18
C ILE A 52 -10.28 5.62 3.03
N THR A 53 -10.53 4.31 2.84
CA THR A 53 -11.38 3.55 3.75
C THR A 53 -10.64 3.30 5.06
N LYS A 54 -10.75 4.22 6.03
CA LYS A 54 -10.00 4.19 7.28
C LYS A 54 -10.18 2.91 8.10
N ASP A 55 -11.38 2.34 8.09
CA ASP A 55 -11.72 1.23 8.98
C ASP A 55 -11.31 -0.15 8.44
N ASP A 56 -11.08 -0.27 7.12
CA ASP A 56 -10.50 -1.49 6.52
C ASP A 56 -9.01 -1.57 6.90
N VAL A 57 -8.68 -2.06 8.09
CA VAL A 57 -7.31 -2.07 8.61
C VAL A 57 -7.01 -3.29 9.44
N THR A 58 -5.81 -3.84 9.26
CA THR A 58 -5.28 -4.94 10.08
C THR A 58 -3.96 -4.54 10.75
N PHE A 59 -3.25 -3.55 10.21
CA PHE A 59 -2.09 -2.95 10.86
C PHE A 59 -1.96 -1.45 10.54
N CYS A 60 -1.35 -0.72 11.47
CA CYS A 60 -0.97 0.67 11.28
C CYS A 60 0.43 0.91 11.88
N PHE A 61 1.31 1.51 11.07
CA PHE A 61 2.64 1.96 11.49
C PHE A 61 2.74 3.47 11.29
N TRP A 62 3.51 4.13 12.14
CA TRP A 62 3.76 5.55 11.98
C TRP A 62 5.17 5.93 12.43
N ARG A 63 5.61 7.09 11.97
CA ARG A 63 6.85 7.72 12.40
C ARG A 63 6.70 9.24 12.29
N GLU A 64 6.76 9.94 13.41
CA GLU A 64 6.88 11.40 13.39
C GLU A 64 8.30 11.80 12.97
N ASN A 65 8.49 13.01 12.44
CA ASN A 65 9.82 13.43 11.94
C ASN A 65 10.95 13.37 12.98
N ASN A 66 10.60 13.55 14.26
CA ASN A 66 11.56 13.55 15.36
C ASN A 66 11.83 12.13 15.90
N ASP A 67 11.08 11.12 15.45
CA ASP A 67 11.25 9.74 15.89
C ASP A 67 12.41 9.07 15.15
N LEU A 68 13.21 8.31 15.89
CA LEU A 68 14.32 7.53 15.33
C LEU A 68 13.86 6.17 14.75
N THR A 69 12.67 5.71 15.14
CA THR A 69 12.17 4.36 14.83
C THR A 69 10.68 4.40 14.52
N TRP A 70 10.24 3.52 13.62
CA TRP A 70 8.82 3.27 13.40
C TRP A 70 8.14 2.79 14.68
N GLN A 71 6.92 3.27 14.90
CA GLN A 71 6.03 2.87 15.97
C GLN A 71 4.83 2.13 15.39
N LYS A 72 4.18 1.33 16.24
CA LYS A 72 2.87 0.74 16.01
C LYS A 72 2.11 0.68 17.33
N GLY A 73 0.79 0.55 17.25
CA GLY A 73 -0.03 0.47 18.45
C GLY A 73 0.13 -0.86 19.18
N LYS A 74 -0.35 -0.90 20.41
CA LYS A 74 -0.36 -2.11 21.25
C LYS A 74 -1.53 -3.01 20.87
N VAL A 75 -1.36 -3.68 19.74
CA VAL A 75 -2.31 -4.65 19.20
C VAL A 75 -2.04 -6.02 19.84
N GLU A 76 -3.02 -6.58 20.53
CA GLU A 76 -2.99 -7.97 20.99
C GLU A 76 -3.42 -8.88 19.83
N ILE A 77 -2.43 -9.46 19.13
CA ILE A 77 -2.66 -10.40 18.03
C ILE A 77 -2.76 -11.82 18.60
N PRO A 78 -3.84 -12.58 18.32
CA PRO A 78 -3.98 -13.96 18.77
C PRO A 78 -2.79 -14.83 18.35
N THR A 79 -2.46 -15.84 19.16
CA THR A 79 -1.36 -16.76 18.83
C THR A 79 -1.69 -17.53 17.56
N GLY A 80 -0.81 -17.41 16.55
CA GLY A 80 -1.00 -18.05 15.24
C GLY A 80 -1.71 -17.16 14.22
N ALA A 81 -2.25 -16.02 14.63
CA ALA A 81 -2.78 -15.01 13.73
C ALA A 81 -1.66 -14.11 13.20
N GLU A 82 -1.87 -13.57 12.01
CA GLU A 82 -1.00 -12.56 11.39
C GLU A 82 -1.85 -11.36 10.99
N ASP A 83 -1.29 -10.15 11.13
CA ASP A 83 -1.94 -8.90 10.71
C ASP A 83 -1.75 -8.59 9.22
N GLY A 84 -1.02 -9.46 8.49
CA GLY A 84 -0.68 -9.31 7.08
C GLY A 84 0.45 -8.31 6.80
N SER A 85 1.03 -7.68 7.82
CA SER A 85 2.06 -6.65 7.63
C SER A 85 3.35 -7.19 7.02
N ASP A 86 3.77 -8.40 7.40
CA ASP A 86 4.98 -9.03 6.84
C ASP A 86 4.85 -9.25 5.33
N PHE A 87 3.70 -9.74 4.86
CA PHE A 87 3.45 -9.94 3.43
C PHE A 87 3.33 -8.59 2.69
N LEU A 88 2.42 -7.72 3.14
CA LEU A 88 2.09 -6.49 2.41
C LEU A 88 3.25 -5.47 2.38
N LEU A 89 4.07 -5.38 3.43
CA LEU A 89 5.21 -4.47 3.42
C LEU A 89 6.38 -5.03 2.58
N ARG A 90 6.51 -6.35 2.45
CA ARG A 90 7.53 -6.97 1.58
C ARG A 90 7.29 -6.72 0.10
N THR A 91 6.09 -6.30 -0.31
CA THR A 91 5.81 -5.92 -1.70
C THR A 91 6.27 -4.51 -2.06
N ILE A 92 6.93 -3.78 -1.14
CA ILE A 92 7.58 -2.50 -1.42
C ILE A 92 8.99 -2.79 -1.97
N PHE A 93 9.06 -3.01 -3.28
CA PHE A 93 10.30 -3.34 -3.96
C PHE A 93 11.13 -2.09 -4.26
N ARG A 94 12.46 -2.24 -4.21
CA ARG A 94 13.40 -1.16 -4.53
C ARG A 94 13.91 -1.19 -5.96
N THR A 95 13.75 -2.33 -6.63
CA THR A 95 14.26 -2.58 -7.98
C THR A 95 13.13 -3.10 -8.85
N ALA A 96 13.27 -2.89 -10.16
CA ALA A 96 12.33 -3.41 -11.14
C ALA A 96 12.40 -4.95 -11.20
N GLU A 97 13.59 -5.52 -11.02
CA GLU A 97 13.85 -6.95 -10.98
C GLU A 97 13.04 -7.65 -9.89
N ASP A 98 13.11 -7.13 -8.66
CA ASP A 98 12.40 -7.72 -7.51
C ASP A 98 10.87 -7.67 -7.75
N PHE A 99 10.36 -6.57 -8.32
CA PHE A 99 8.95 -6.47 -8.67
C PHE A 99 8.53 -7.41 -9.80
N VAL A 100 9.36 -7.55 -10.86
CA VAL A 100 9.06 -8.46 -11.98
C VAL A 100 9.04 -9.91 -11.51
N GLU A 101 9.99 -10.32 -10.66
CA GLU A 101 10.00 -11.66 -10.06
C GLU A 101 8.72 -11.91 -9.24
N PHE A 102 8.31 -10.92 -8.43
CA PHE A 102 7.06 -11.00 -7.69
C PHE A 102 5.84 -11.08 -8.61
N ALA A 103 5.78 -10.25 -9.66
CA ALA A 103 4.66 -10.23 -10.59
C ALA A 103 4.52 -11.56 -11.37
N GLU A 104 5.64 -12.18 -11.76
CA GLU A 104 5.64 -13.50 -12.38
C GLU A 104 5.15 -14.58 -11.41
N GLY A 105 5.62 -14.57 -10.16
CA GLY A 105 5.22 -15.58 -9.17
C GLY A 105 3.81 -15.42 -8.63
N TYR A 106 3.35 -14.19 -8.39
CA TYR A 106 2.10 -13.90 -7.68
C TYR A 106 0.93 -13.61 -8.64
N PHE A 107 1.17 -12.84 -9.70
CA PHE A 107 0.12 -12.50 -10.68
C PHE A 107 0.18 -13.38 -11.93
N GLU A 108 1.17 -14.25 -12.06
CA GLU A 108 1.43 -15.04 -13.28
C GLU A 108 1.63 -14.14 -14.52
N LEU A 109 2.19 -12.94 -14.32
CA LEU A 109 2.42 -11.95 -15.37
C LEU A 109 3.89 -11.87 -15.75
N SER A 110 4.19 -12.16 -17.02
CA SER A 110 5.52 -11.95 -17.60
C SER A 110 5.68 -10.51 -18.10
N LEU A 111 6.19 -9.63 -17.24
CA LEU A 111 6.38 -8.21 -17.56
C LEU A 111 7.75 -7.93 -18.21
N PRO A 112 7.84 -7.05 -19.21
CA PRO A 112 9.11 -6.66 -19.81
C PRO A 112 9.93 -5.79 -18.85
N LEU A 113 11.03 -6.35 -18.32
CA LEU A 113 11.89 -5.69 -17.32
C LEU A 113 12.34 -4.28 -17.74
N GLU A 114 12.76 -4.09 -18.99
CA GLU A 114 13.21 -2.78 -19.48
C GLU A 114 12.12 -1.69 -19.39
N VAL A 115 10.86 -2.06 -19.55
CA VAL A 115 9.72 -1.13 -19.45
C VAL A 115 9.42 -0.84 -17.99
N VAL A 116 9.46 -1.86 -17.12
CA VAL A 116 9.27 -1.68 -15.67
C VAL A 116 10.39 -0.82 -15.08
N ALA A 117 11.63 -1.02 -15.50
CA ALA A 117 12.77 -0.19 -15.08
C ALA A 117 12.56 1.29 -15.42
N GLN A 118 12.05 1.61 -16.62
CA GLN A 118 11.70 2.99 -17.00
C GLN A 118 10.64 3.60 -16.07
N VAL A 119 9.65 2.81 -15.60
CA VAL A 119 8.67 3.28 -14.61
C VAL A 119 9.35 3.60 -13.28
N TYR A 120 10.25 2.74 -12.80
CA TYR A 120 11.03 2.98 -11.57
C TYR A 120 11.93 4.22 -11.66
N GLU A 121 12.42 4.55 -12.86
CA GLU A 121 13.20 5.76 -13.12
C GLU A 121 12.33 7.03 -13.25
N GLY A 122 11.00 6.90 -13.19
CA GLY A 122 10.07 8.03 -13.33
C GLY A 122 9.95 8.54 -14.77
N ALA A 123 10.22 7.71 -15.77
CA ALA A 123 10.03 8.08 -17.16
C ALA A 123 8.53 8.33 -17.45
N ALA A 124 8.25 9.30 -18.34
CA ALA A 124 6.88 9.56 -18.78
C ALA A 124 6.30 8.32 -19.48
N ILE A 125 5.12 7.89 -19.03
CA ILE A 125 4.45 6.70 -19.56
C ILE A 125 3.99 6.93 -21.00
N THR A 126 4.38 6.05 -21.92
CA THR A 126 4.04 6.12 -23.34
C THR A 126 3.00 5.08 -23.76
N LYS A 127 2.42 5.24 -24.96
CA LYS A 127 1.50 4.26 -25.55
C LYS A 127 2.15 2.90 -25.71
N GLU A 128 3.43 2.89 -26.10
CA GLU A 128 4.23 1.69 -26.31
C GLU A 128 4.45 0.96 -24.99
N MET A 129 4.74 1.69 -23.91
CA MET A 129 4.87 1.12 -22.56
C MET A 129 3.55 0.51 -22.08
N ILE A 130 2.42 1.23 -22.22
CA ILE A 130 1.10 0.71 -21.84
C ILE A 130 0.80 -0.58 -22.58
N LYS A 131 1.01 -0.62 -23.89
CA LYS A 131 0.77 -1.82 -24.71
C LYS A 131 1.69 -2.98 -24.33
N ALA A 132 2.92 -2.70 -23.91
CA ALA A 132 3.87 -3.71 -23.48
C ALA A 132 3.50 -4.31 -22.11
N LEU A 133 2.95 -3.50 -21.20
CA LEU A 133 2.55 -3.93 -19.85
C LEU A 133 1.15 -4.56 -19.82
N ASN A 134 0.22 -4.04 -20.63
CA ASN A 134 -1.16 -4.51 -20.69
C ASN A 134 -1.65 -4.47 -22.16
N PRO A 135 -1.38 -5.53 -22.95
CA PRO A 135 -1.73 -5.57 -24.37
C PRO A 135 -3.22 -5.41 -24.69
N ASP A 136 -4.08 -5.82 -23.75
CA ASP A 136 -5.54 -5.77 -23.88
C ASP A 136 -6.14 -4.50 -23.24
N GLY A 137 -5.30 -3.63 -22.67
CA GLY A 137 -5.72 -2.41 -22.00
C GLY A 137 -6.17 -1.31 -22.97
N ASP A 138 -7.11 -0.49 -22.50
CA ASP A 138 -7.54 0.72 -23.22
C ASP A 138 -6.49 1.82 -23.08
N ILE A 139 -5.67 1.98 -24.12
CA ILE A 139 -4.57 2.93 -24.16
C ILE A 139 -5.06 4.38 -24.00
N GLU A 140 -6.19 4.73 -24.60
CA GLU A 140 -6.68 6.12 -24.57
C GLU A 140 -7.19 6.47 -23.17
N LYS A 141 -7.95 5.55 -22.56
CA LYS A 141 -8.40 5.69 -21.18
C LYS A 141 -7.23 5.79 -20.20
N ASN A 142 -6.23 4.90 -20.32
CA ASN A 142 -5.07 4.91 -19.43
C ASN A 142 -4.28 6.23 -19.53
N LEU A 143 -4.09 6.77 -20.73
CA LEU A 143 -3.42 8.06 -20.91
C LEU A 143 -4.23 9.23 -20.34
N GLN A 144 -5.56 9.16 -20.43
CA GLN A 144 -6.43 10.16 -19.84
C GLN A 144 -6.30 10.15 -18.31
N GLU A 145 -6.37 8.97 -17.67
CA GLU A 145 -6.20 8.82 -16.22
C GLU A 145 -4.81 9.29 -15.77
N LEU A 146 -3.75 8.98 -16.52
CA LEU A 146 -2.39 9.46 -16.22
C LEU A 146 -2.27 10.98 -16.25
N ALA A 147 -3.00 11.67 -17.13
CA ALA A 147 -2.99 13.12 -17.20
C ALA A 147 -3.70 13.79 -16.01
N GLU A 148 -4.54 13.07 -15.28
CA GLU A 148 -5.25 13.55 -14.08
C GLU A 148 -4.40 13.41 -12.80
N LEU A 149 -3.29 12.65 -12.85
CA LEU A 149 -2.47 12.31 -11.68
C LEU A 149 -1.39 13.35 -11.29
N ASP A 150 -1.35 14.53 -11.93
CA ASP A 150 -0.46 15.66 -11.60
C ASP A 150 1.02 15.26 -11.34
N PHE A 151 1.64 14.52 -12.26
CA PHE A 151 3.08 14.21 -12.25
C PHE A 151 3.96 15.36 -12.75
#